data_AF-L8H091-F1
#
_entry.id   AF-L8H091-F1
#
_cell.length_a   1.000
_cell.length_b   1.000
_cell.length_c   1.000
_cell.angle_alpha   90.00
_cell.angle_beta   90.00
_cell.angle_gamma   90.00
#
_symmetry.space_group_name_H-M   'P 1'
#
loop_
_entity.id
_entity.type
_entity.pdbx_description
1 polymer ?
#
loop_
_entity_poly.entity_id
_entity_poly.type
_entity_poly.pdbx_seq_one_letter_code
_entity_poly.pdbx_strand_id
1 'polypeptide(L)'
;MEGHHSGITLPAAFAEAWKRQRSLDAGAGGKAEEVFGAWERCNALLQPALPALFSRNERLDDFNTSTLKYLLVPYYLGGALAQLPALAKRAHHLKRAQACFSAFLAELERHEGLTREDLNVWHRETQLQPTARRTERINRARRERELQLALQELHQRRGISALAGHDEEDEEHADEEVEREIWLNTIQLAVSCRLLRECPFRRQRTSWMPRGSSRRDPGPRRKTPRFQARRPSGSVSNGRCSVPRGTCPR
;
A
#
# COMPACT_ATOMS: atom_id res chain seq x y z
N MET A 1 40.43 -7.74 4.08
CA MET A 1 39.43 -6.67 3.91
C MET A 1 38.33 -6.93 4.92
N GLU A 2 38.50 -6.41 6.13
CA GLU A 2 37.56 -6.60 7.24
C GLU A 2 36.41 -5.61 7.07
N GLY A 3 35.28 -6.13 6.61
CA GLY A 3 34.05 -5.36 6.57
C GLY A 3 33.65 -5.01 8.00
N HIS A 4 33.52 -3.72 8.30
CA HIS A 4 32.87 -3.26 9.51
C HIS A 4 31.40 -3.68 9.44
N HIS A 5 31.08 -4.87 9.95
CA HIS A 5 29.71 -5.28 10.17
C HIS A 5 29.25 -4.47 11.38
N SER A 6 28.53 -3.38 11.17
CA SER A 6 27.77 -2.74 12.23
C SER A 6 26.96 -3.82 12.94
N GLY A 7 27.35 -4.16 14.18
CA GLY A 7 26.90 -5.32 14.98
C GLY A 7 25.45 -5.27 15.44
N ILE A 8 24.56 -4.77 14.61
CA ILE A 8 23.13 -4.63 14.89
C ILE A 8 22.46 -5.94 14.47
N THR A 9 21.78 -6.59 15.42
CA THR A 9 21.02 -7.81 15.20
C THR A 9 19.65 -7.52 14.58
N LEU A 10 19.00 -8.51 13.95
CA LEU A 10 17.65 -8.36 13.40
C LEU A 10 16.62 -7.91 14.47
N PRO A 11 16.58 -8.47 15.70
CA PRO A 11 15.72 -7.95 16.76
C PRO A 11 15.99 -6.48 17.10
N ALA A 12 17.25 -6.07 17.18
CA ALA A 12 17.62 -4.69 17.48
C ALA A 12 17.17 -3.74 16.36
N ALA A 13 17.42 -4.10 15.09
CA ALA A 13 16.98 -3.32 13.94
C ALA A 13 15.45 -3.19 13.87
N PHE A 14 14.72 -4.25 14.18
CA PHE A 14 13.26 -4.22 14.23
C PHE A 14 12.75 -3.29 15.34
N ALA A 15 13.28 -3.40 16.55
CA ALA A 15 12.89 -2.53 17.67
C ALA A 15 13.16 -1.04 17.35
N GLU A 16 14.30 -0.77 16.71
CA GLU A 16 14.73 0.56 16.26
C GLU A 16 13.76 1.16 15.23
N ALA A 17 13.34 0.35 14.24
CA ALA A 17 12.39 0.74 13.20
C ALA A 17 10.98 0.91 13.76
N TRP A 18 10.54 -0.02 14.60
CA TRP A 18 9.23 -0.02 15.25
C TRP A 18 9.04 1.22 16.13
N LYS A 19 10.04 1.57 16.94
CA LYS A 19 10.02 2.78 17.78
C LYS A 19 9.80 4.04 16.94
N ARG A 20 10.53 4.18 15.83
CA ARG A 20 10.37 5.33 14.92
C ARG A 20 9.02 5.35 14.22
N GLN A 21 8.53 4.20 13.79
CA GLN A 21 7.20 4.08 13.18
C GLN A 21 6.12 4.60 14.14
N ARG A 22 6.15 4.17 15.40
CA ARG A 22 5.20 4.64 16.42
C ARG A 22 5.32 6.14 16.71
N SER A 23 6.55 6.68 16.75
CA SER A 23 6.75 8.13 16.90
C SER A 23 6.20 8.92 15.71
N LEU A 24 6.32 8.38 14.48
CA LEU A 24 5.71 8.96 13.29
C LEU A 24 4.18 8.92 13.37
N ASP A 25 3.60 7.76 13.71
CA ASP A 25 2.16 7.57 13.79
C ASP A 25 1.51 8.43 14.90
N ALA A 26 2.24 8.68 15.99
CA ALA A 26 1.82 9.58 17.08
C ALA A 26 1.99 11.08 16.75
N GLY A 27 2.55 11.44 15.59
CA GLY A 27 2.85 12.83 15.24
C GLY A 27 3.97 13.48 16.06
N ALA A 28 4.77 12.68 16.78
CA ALA A 28 5.82 13.14 17.69
C ALA A 28 7.15 13.50 16.99
N GLY A 29 7.11 13.94 15.73
CA GLY A 29 8.27 14.50 15.02
C GLY A 29 9.18 13.51 14.26
N GLY A 30 8.72 12.28 13.98
CA GLY A 30 9.46 11.35 13.12
C GLY A 30 9.52 11.81 11.65
N LYS A 31 10.71 11.82 11.04
CA LYS A 31 10.85 12.06 9.59
C LYS A 31 10.65 10.76 8.81
N ALA A 32 9.91 10.83 7.70
CA ALA A 32 9.62 9.67 6.85
C ALA A 32 10.90 8.99 6.32
N GLU A 33 11.95 9.78 6.05
CA GLU A 33 13.26 9.30 5.59
C GLU A 33 13.97 8.44 6.65
N GLU A 34 13.88 8.82 7.93
CA GLU A 34 14.53 8.08 9.03
C GLU A 34 13.81 6.77 9.30
N VAL A 35 12.47 6.80 9.26
CA VAL A 35 11.61 5.61 9.38
C VAL A 35 11.89 4.66 8.21
N PHE A 36 11.96 5.19 6.99
CA PHE A 36 12.34 4.41 5.81
C PHE A 36 13.72 3.77 5.97
N GLY A 37 14.73 4.55 6.37
CA GLY A 37 16.09 4.03 6.55
C GLY A 37 16.18 2.92 7.60
N ALA A 38 15.41 3.02 8.68
CA ALA A 38 15.35 1.98 9.72
C ALA A 38 14.67 0.69 9.19
N TRP A 39 13.54 0.80 8.50
CA TRP A 39 12.88 -0.36 7.89
C TRP A 39 13.70 -0.98 6.76
N GLU A 40 14.44 -0.19 5.98
CA GLU A 40 15.32 -0.71 4.93
C GLU A 40 16.47 -1.53 5.51
N ARG A 41 17.09 -1.07 6.61
CA ARG A 41 18.09 -1.85 7.35
C ARG A 41 17.50 -3.14 7.94
N CYS A 42 16.34 -3.04 8.59
CA CYS A 42 15.67 -4.22 9.15
C CYS A 42 15.34 -5.25 8.07
N ASN A 43 14.84 -4.80 6.91
CA ASN A 43 14.55 -5.69 5.79
C ASN A 43 15.82 -6.33 5.23
N ALA A 44 16.92 -5.59 5.11
CA ALA A 44 18.20 -6.13 4.62
C ALA A 44 18.73 -7.27 5.53
N LEU A 45 18.56 -7.17 6.85
CA LEU A 45 18.90 -8.24 7.80
C LEU A 45 17.90 -9.40 7.78
N LEU A 46 16.62 -9.13 7.50
CA LEU A 46 15.57 -10.15 7.45
C LEU A 46 15.72 -11.05 6.22
N GLN A 47 16.03 -10.51 5.05
CA GLN A 47 16.10 -11.28 3.78
C GLN A 47 16.93 -12.57 3.87
N PRO A 48 18.18 -12.58 4.39
CA PRO A 48 18.96 -13.80 4.51
C PRO A 48 18.43 -14.77 5.60
N ALA A 49 17.76 -14.24 6.64
CA ALA A 49 17.22 -15.05 7.74
C ALA A 49 15.84 -15.66 7.41
N LEU A 50 15.13 -15.12 6.43
CA LEU A 50 13.75 -15.46 6.09
C LEU A 50 13.51 -16.98 5.88
N PRO A 51 14.35 -17.71 5.12
CA PRO A 51 14.15 -19.15 4.93
C PRO A 51 14.27 -19.98 6.20
N ALA A 52 15.03 -19.49 7.20
CA ALA A 52 15.19 -20.14 8.49
C ALA A 52 14.10 -19.74 9.49
N LEU A 53 13.46 -18.58 9.31
CA LEU A 53 12.39 -18.07 10.17
C LEU A 53 11.00 -18.54 9.73
N PHE A 54 10.78 -18.75 8.44
CA PHE A 54 9.47 -19.08 7.86
C PHE A 54 9.60 -20.21 6.84
N SER A 55 9.50 -21.46 7.31
CA SER A 55 9.62 -22.62 6.46
C SER A 55 8.43 -22.74 5.50
N ARG A 56 8.65 -23.28 4.30
CA ARG A 56 7.59 -23.43 3.27
C ARG A 56 6.40 -24.28 3.67
N ASN A 57 6.56 -25.13 4.68
CA ASN A 57 5.56 -26.11 5.07
C ASN A 57 4.82 -25.71 6.34
N GLU A 58 5.13 -24.54 6.92
CA GLU A 58 4.49 -24.02 8.13
C GLU A 58 3.28 -23.15 7.76
N ARG A 59 2.23 -23.24 8.55
CA ARG A 59 1.08 -22.33 8.49
C ARG A 59 1.35 -21.14 9.41
N LEU A 60 0.59 -20.06 9.24
CA LEU A 60 0.74 -18.86 10.08
C LEU A 60 0.63 -19.19 11.58
N ASP A 61 -0.25 -20.13 11.92
CA ASP A 61 -0.49 -20.57 13.30
C ASP A 61 0.66 -21.42 13.89
N ASP A 62 1.56 -21.94 13.06
CA ASP A 62 2.70 -22.77 13.48
C ASP A 62 3.94 -21.92 13.83
N PHE A 63 3.93 -20.62 13.55
CA PHE A 63 5.07 -19.75 13.84
C PHE A 63 5.21 -19.41 15.32
N ASN A 64 6.47 -19.29 15.75
CA ASN A 64 6.80 -18.76 17.07
C ASN A 64 6.28 -17.32 17.24
N THR A 65 5.72 -17.03 18.41
CA THR A 65 5.16 -15.71 18.73
C THR A 65 6.17 -14.58 18.49
N SER A 66 7.44 -14.82 18.82
CA SER A 66 8.53 -13.86 18.67
C SER A 66 8.90 -13.54 17.21
N THR A 67 8.57 -14.41 16.24
CA THR A 67 8.92 -14.25 14.82
C THR A 67 7.79 -13.62 14.00
N LEU A 68 6.52 -13.73 14.43
CA LEU A 68 5.34 -13.20 13.74
C LEU A 68 5.52 -11.73 13.30
N LYS A 69 6.11 -10.90 14.16
CA LYS A 69 6.37 -9.48 13.90
C LYS A 69 7.19 -9.22 12.64
N TYR A 70 8.06 -10.15 12.24
CA TYR A 70 8.90 -9.99 11.05
C TYR A 70 8.12 -10.10 9.74
N LEU A 71 6.96 -10.77 9.73
CA LEU A 71 6.06 -10.79 8.57
C LEU A 71 5.58 -9.38 8.19
N LEU A 72 5.52 -8.47 9.15
CA LEU A 72 5.06 -7.09 8.93
C LEU A 72 6.14 -6.17 8.32
N VAL A 73 7.41 -6.59 8.28
CA VAL A 73 8.52 -5.74 7.81
C VAL A 73 8.28 -5.20 6.38
N PRO A 74 7.87 -6.02 5.39
CA PRO A 74 7.60 -5.51 4.05
C PRO A 74 6.38 -4.57 4.01
N TYR A 75 5.38 -4.79 4.88
CA TYR A 75 4.24 -3.88 5.00
C TYR A 75 4.66 -2.49 5.46
N TYR A 76 5.43 -2.40 6.56
CA TYR A 76 5.87 -1.10 7.06
C TYR A 76 6.89 -0.42 6.14
N LEU A 77 7.80 -1.18 5.52
CA LEU A 77 8.72 -0.63 4.52
C LEU A 77 7.96 -0.02 3.33
N GLY A 78 6.91 -0.71 2.85
CA GLY A 78 6.04 -0.20 1.81
C GLY A 78 5.31 1.08 2.23
N GLY A 79 4.83 1.13 3.48
CA GLY A 79 4.20 2.32 4.07
C GLY A 79 5.16 3.51 4.16
N ALA A 80 6.40 3.28 4.59
CA ALA A 80 7.43 4.32 4.69
C ALA A 80 7.80 4.88 3.30
N LEU A 81 8.01 3.99 2.31
CA LEU A 81 8.24 4.37 0.91
C LEU A 81 7.10 5.24 0.34
N ALA A 82 5.85 4.89 0.67
CA ALA A 82 4.67 5.63 0.21
C ALA A 82 4.57 7.05 0.79
N GLN A 83 5.20 7.32 1.93
CA GLN A 83 5.18 8.61 2.63
C GLN A 83 6.37 9.53 2.30
N LEU A 84 7.38 9.04 1.57
CA LEU A 84 8.54 9.85 1.18
C LEU A 84 8.15 11.06 0.31
N PRO A 85 8.59 12.29 0.65
CA PRO A 85 8.13 13.53 0.01
C PRO A 85 8.77 13.82 -1.37
N ALA A 86 9.79 13.06 -1.77
CA ALA A 86 10.56 13.33 -2.99
C ALA A 86 9.75 13.15 -4.29
N LEU A 87 9.12 14.23 -4.77
CA LEU A 87 8.25 14.25 -5.97
C LEU A 87 8.94 13.69 -7.22
N ALA A 88 10.20 14.05 -7.46
CA ALA A 88 10.97 13.58 -8.62
C ALA A 88 11.15 12.05 -8.64
N LYS A 89 11.17 11.40 -7.45
CA LYS A 89 11.33 9.95 -7.30
C LYS A 89 10.02 9.26 -6.88
N ARG A 90 8.90 9.98 -6.86
CA ARG A 90 7.60 9.51 -6.33
C ARG A 90 7.13 8.23 -7.02
N ALA A 91 7.17 8.18 -8.35
CA ALA A 91 6.76 7.01 -9.12
C ALA A 91 7.61 5.78 -8.78
N HIS A 92 8.93 5.96 -8.62
CA HIS A 92 9.84 4.90 -8.21
C HIS A 92 9.56 4.42 -6.78
N HIS A 93 9.33 5.33 -5.83
CA HIS A 93 8.99 4.98 -4.45
C HIS A 93 7.66 4.23 -4.36
N LEU A 94 6.64 4.66 -5.10
CA LEU A 94 5.34 3.97 -5.15
C LEU A 94 5.45 2.57 -5.77
N LYS A 95 6.26 2.40 -6.82
CA LYS A 95 6.52 1.09 -7.42
C LYS A 95 7.22 0.15 -6.43
N ARG A 96 8.24 0.64 -5.71
CA ARG A 96 8.90 -0.13 -4.64
C ARG A 96 7.91 -0.47 -3.52
N ALA A 97 7.10 0.49 -3.09
CA ALA A 97 6.09 0.27 -2.06
C ALA A 97 5.13 -0.85 -2.47
N GLN A 98 4.60 -0.81 -3.70
CA GLN A 98 3.75 -1.87 -4.23
C GLN A 98 4.43 -3.24 -4.21
N ALA A 99 5.72 -3.31 -4.57
CA ALA A 99 6.47 -4.55 -4.50
C ALA A 99 6.57 -5.09 -3.06
N CYS A 100 6.90 -4.22 -2.08
CA CYS A 100 6.97 -4.60 -0.67
C CYS A 100 5.63 -5.13 -0.14
N PHE A 101 4.54 -4.45 -0.45
CA PHE A 101 3.21 -4.91 -0.04
C PHE A 101 2.75 -6.18 -0.79
N SER A 102 3.15 -6.36 -2.04
CA SER A 102 2.86 -7.60 -2.77
C SER A 102 3.63 -8.78 -2.18
N ALA A 103 4.88 -8.56 -1.76
CA ALA A 103 5.67 -9.56 -1.05
C ALA A 103 5.02 -9.93 0.30
N PHE A 104 4.55 -8.94 1.05
CA PHE A 104 3.79 -9.18 2.30
C PHE A 104 2.55 -10.07 2.08
N LEU A 105 1.69 -9.72 1.12
CA LEU A 105 0.48 -10.50 0.84
C LEU A 105 0.79 -11.90 0.28
N ALA A 106 1.80 -12.02 -0.58
CA ALA A 106 2.22 -13.30 -1.11
C ALA A 106 2.77 -14.23 -0.02
N GLU A 107 3.49 -13.67 0.96
CA GLU A 107 3.99 -14.42 2.11
C GLU A 107 2.85 -14.91 2.99
N LEU A 108 1.87 -14.06 3.29
CA LEU A 108 0.68 -14.48 4.04
C LEU A 108 -0.16 -15.51 3.27
N GLU A 109 -0.30 -15.36 1.96
CA GLU A 109 -0.97 -16.37 1.13
C GLU A 109 -0.25 -17.72 1.21
N ARG A 110 1.09 -17.72 1.14
CA ARG A 110 1.94 -18.92 1.25
C ARG A 110 1.73 -19.67 2.57
N HIS A 111 1.46 -18.95 3.64
CA HIS A 111 1.26 -19.50 5.00
C HIS A 111 -0.21 -19.55 5.43
N GLU A 112 -1.14 -19.46 4.49
CA GLU A 112 -2.60 -19.52 4.74
C GLU A 112 -3.12 -18.44 5.72
N GLY A 113 -2.41 -17.32 5.85
CA GLY A 113 -2.76 -16.21 6.72
C GLY A 113 -3.84 -15.25 6.16
N LEU A 114 -4.33 -15.51 4.94
CA LEU A 114 -5.37 -14.72 4.27
C LEU A 114 -6.70 -15.45 4.27
N THR A 115 -7.80 -14.74 4.57
CA THR A 115 -9.14 -15.32 4.44
C THR A 115 -9.52 -15.49 2.97
N ARG A 116 -10.56 -16.27 2.72
CA ARG A 116 -11.12 -16.44 1.36
C ARG A 116 -11.55 -15.10 0.75
N GLU A 117 -12.12 -14.20 1.54
CA GLU A 117 -12.52 -12.85 1.11
C GLU A 117 -11.31 -11.98 0.75
N ASP A 118 -10.19 -12.16 1.45
CA ASP A 118 -8.95 -11.44 1.19
C ASP A 118 -8.30 -11.93 -0.11
N LEU A 119 -8.22 -13.25 -0.30
CA LEU A 119 -7.75 -13.88 -1.55
C LEU A 119 -8.61 -13.47 -2.75
N ASN A 120 -9.94 -13.47 -2.59
CA ASN A 120 -10.88 -13.05 -3.63
C ASN A 120 -10.69 -11.61 -4.10
N VAL A 121 -10.07 -10.77 -3.28
CA VAL A 121 -9.77 -9.37 -3.63
C VAL A 121 -8.35 -9.23 -4.12
N TRP A 122 -7.42 -9.97 -3.53
CA TRP A 122 -6.04 -10.00 -3.94
C TRP A 122 -5.86 -10.48 -5.40
N HIS A 123 -6.55 -11.57 -5.75
CA HIS A 123 -6.51 -12.17 -7.10
C HIS A 123 -7.52 -11.56 -8.08
N ARG A 124 -8.32 -10.59 -7.65
CA ARG A 124 -9.36 -10.04 -8.50
C ARG A 124 -8.80 -9.23 -9.66
N GLU A 125 -9.01 -9.72 -10.88
CA GLU A 125 -8.64 -9.01 -12.10
C GLU A 125 -9.75 -8.03 -12.56
N THR A 126 -11.01 -8.43 -12.38
CA THR A 126 -12.18 -7.69 -12.90
C THR A 126 -12.65 -6.59 -11.94
N GLN A 127 -13.29 -5.55 -12.49
CA GLN A 127 -13.99 -4.55 -11.68
C GLN A 127 -15.31 -5.12 -11.16
N LEU A 128 -15.57 -4.93 -9.87
CA LEU A 128 -16.90 -5.17 -9.32
C LEU A 128 -17.87 -4.08 -9.77
N GLN A 129 -19.16 -4.43 -9.79
CA GLN A 129 -20.24 -3.45 -9.94
C GLN A 129 -20.17 -2.39 -8.82
N PRO A 130 -20.54 -1.12 -9.08
CA PRO A 130 -20.42 -0.03 -8.11
C PRO A 130 -21.04 -0.32 -6.74
N THR A 131 -22.19 -1.00 -6.71
CA THR A 131 -22.88 -1.43 -5.48
C THR A 131 -22.06 -2.45 -4.70
N ALA A 132 -21.58 -3.52 -5.36
CA ALA A 132 -20.72 -4.52 -4.75
C ALA A 132 -19.40 -3.94 -4.23
N ARG A 133 -18.79 -3.00 -4.97
CA ARG A 133 -17.59 -2.26 -4.53
C ARG A 133 -17.85 -1.48 -3.24
N ARG A 134 -19.01 -0.81 -3.15
CA ARG A 134 -19.38 -0.03 -1.97
C ARG A 134 -19.57 -0.93 -0.76
N THR A 135 -20.34 -2.02 -0.91
CA THR A 135 -20.58 -2.99 0.18
C THR A 135 -19.28 -3.59 0.68
N GLU A 136 -18.41 -4.03 -0.23
CA GLU A 136 -17.11 -4.59 0.13
C GLU A 136 -16.23 -3.58 0.88
N ARG A 137 -16.20 -2.31 0.44
CA ARG A 137 -15.48 -1.24 1.13
C ARG A 137 -16.02 -0.99 2.55
N ILE A 138 -17.34 -1.02 2.72
CA ILE A 138 -17.99 -0.87 4.03
C ILE A 138 -17.61 -2.03 4.95
N ASN A 139 -17.68 -3.27 4.46
CA ASN A 139 -17.33 -4.45 5.26
C ASN A 139 -15.87 -4.43 5.69
N ARG A 140 -14.95 -4.02 4.80
CA ARG A 140 -13.53 -3.85 5.18
C ARG A 140 -13.31 -2.74 6.19
N ALA A 141 -13.96 -1.59 6.02
CA ALA A 141 -13.88 -0.51 6.99
C ALA A 141 -14.48 -0.89 8.35
N ARG A 142 -15.47 -1.79 8.37
CA ARG A 142 -15.99 -2.37 9.62
C ARG A 142 -14.95 -3.30 10.28
N ARG A 143 -14.40 -4.27 9.52
CA ARG A 143 -13.35 -5.18 10.01
C ARG A 143 -12.13 -4.43 10.52
N GLU A 144 -11.70 -3.38 9.82
CA GLU A 144 -10.58 -2.52 10.25
C GLU A 144 -10.84 -1.89 11.63
N ARG A 145 -12.05 -1.38 11.87
CA ARG A 145 -12.43 -0.81 13.18
C ARG A 145 -12.51 -1.87 14.27
N GLU A 146 -13.09 -3.03 13.97
CA GLU A 146 -13.17 -4.15 14.93
C GLU A 146 -11.77 -4.61 15.36
N LEU A 147 -10.84 -4.76 14.41
CA LEU A 147 -9.44 -5.10 14.69
C LEU A 147 -8.72 -4.00 15.50
N GLN A 148 -8.97 -2.73 15.19
CA GLN A 148 -8.41 -1.61 15.96
C GLN A 148 -8.90 -1.62 17.42
N LEU A 149 -10.20 -1.88 17.64
CA LEU A 149 -10.77 -1.98 18.98
C LEU A 149 -10.20 -3.18 19.75
N ALA A 150 -10.10 -4.35 19.10
CA ALA A 150 -9.49 -5.53 19.70
C ALA A 150 -8.03 -5.28 20.11
N LEU A 151 -7.23 -4.64 19.25
CA LEU A 151 -5.85 -4.27 19.58
C LEU A 151 -5.76 -3.30 20.76
N GLN A 152 -6.68 -2.33 20.86
CA GLN A 152 -6.73 -1.43 22.00
C GLN A 152 -7.00 -2.19 23.30
N GLU A 153 -7.96 -3.11 23.29
CA GLU A 153 -8.28 -3.96 24.44
C GLU A 153 -7.10 -4.85 24.84
N LEU A 154 -6.45 -5.51 23.87
CA LEU A 154 -5.28 -6.35 24.14
C LEU A 154 -4.11 -5.55 24.72
N HIS A 155 -3.87 -4.34 24.22
CA HIS A 155 -2.85 -3.45 24.79
C HIS A 155 -3.19 -3.00 26.22
N GLN A 156 -4.46 -2.79 26.55
CA GLN A 156 -4.89 -2.49 27.91
C GLN A 156 -4.69 -3.69 28.83
N ARG A 157 -5.11 -4.89 28.40
CA ARG A 157 -4.92 -6.13 29.17
C ARG A 157 -3.44 -6.38 29.47
N ARG A 158 -2.57 -6.26 28.47
CA ARG A 158 -1.11 -6.36 28.65
C ARG A 158 -0.56 -5.32 29.64
N GLY A 159 -1.06 -4.07 29.58
CA GLY A 159 -0.66 -3.01 30.50
C GLY A 159 -1.13 -3.24 31.94
N ILE A 160 -2.30 -3.85 32.13
CA ILE A 160 -2.84 -4.21 33.45
C ILE A 160 -2.09 -5.43 34.01
N SER A 161 -1.82 -6.46 33.20
CA SER A 161 -1.00 -7.63 33.57
C SER A 161 0.35 -7.19 34.13
N ALA A 162 1.06 -6.32 33.40
CA ALA A 162 2.36 -5.78 33.82
C ALA A 162 2.35 -4.93 35.11
N LEU A 163 1.18 -4.49 35.59
CA LEU A 163 1.02 -3.71 36.82
C LEU A 163 0.51 -4.55 38.00
N ALA A 164 -0.03 -5.75 37.75
CA ALA A 164 -0.77 -6.52 38.74
C ALA A 164 0.07 -7.54 39.53
N GLY A 165 1.23 -7.99 39.04
CA GLY A 165 2.17 -8.85 39.78
C GLY A 165 1.52 -10.11 40.38
N HIS A 166 0.80 -10.86 39.56
CA HIS A 166 0.15 -12.13 39.85
C HIS A 166 1.10 -13.34 39.64
N ASP A 167 0.71 -14.56 40.03
CA ASP A 167 1.59 -15.73 40.15
C ASP A 167 2.38 -16.13 38.87
N GLU A 168 3.65 -16.49 39.07
CA GLU A 168 4.72 -16.52 38.05
C GLU A 168 4.54 -17.54 36.90
N GLU A 169 3.85 -18.67 37.12
CA GLU A 169 3.69 -19.72 36.10
C GLU A 169 2.48 -19.50 35.15
N ASP A 170 1.40 -18.86 35.64
CA ASP A 170 0.24 -18.48 34.82
C ASP A 170 0.46 -17.11 34.13
N GLU A 171 1.30 -16.21 34.68
CA GLU A 171 1.65 -14.93 34.07
C GLU A 171 2.48 -15.07 32.78
N GLU A 172 3.50 -15.93 32.76
CA GLU A 172 4.44 -16.01 31.62
C GLU A 172 3.74 -16.53 30.34
N HIS A 173 2.80 -17.46 30.48
CA HIS A 173 2.00 -17.99 29.37
C HIS A 173 0.85 -17.05 28.94
N ALA A 174 0.20 -16.37 29.89
CA ALA A 174 -0.85 -15.39 29.57
C ALA A 174 -0.28 -14.19 28.78
N ASP A 175 0.93 -13.74 29.13
CA ASP A 175 1.59 -12.64 28.43
C ASP A 175 2.04 -13.05 27.02
N GLU A 176 2.48 -14.31 26.81
CA GLU A 176 2.81 -14.81 25.47
C GLU A 176 1.57 -14.95 24.57
N GLU A 177 0.46 -15.49 25.09
CA GLU A 177 -0.77 -15.64 24.31
C GLU A 177 -1.35 -14.28 23.91
N VAL A 178 -1.37 -13.31 24.83
CA VAL A 178 -1.75 -11.93 24.52
C VAL A 178 -0.79 -11.29 23.51
N GLU A 179 0.52 -11.53 23.61
CA GLU A 179 1.48 -11.04 22.63
C GLU A 179 1.22 -11.65 21.24
N ARG A 180 0.94 -12.95 21.17
CA ARG A 180 0.58 -13.64 19.94
C ARG A 180 -0.67 -13.04 19.31
N GLU A 181 -1.73 -12.84 20.09
CA GLU A 181 -2.96 -12.20 19.62
C GLU A 181 -2.72 -10.79 19.09
N ILE A 182 -1.88 -10.00 19.76
CA ILE A 182 -1.50 -8.66 19.29
C ILE A 182 -0.85 -8.74 17.90
N TRP A 183 0.11 -9.65 17.71
CA TRP A 183 0.79 -9.77 16.42
C TRP A 183 -0.14 -10.27 15.32
N LEU A 184 -0.97 -11.28 15.59
CA LEU A 184 -1.94 -11.79 14.63
C LEU A 184 -2.98 -10.71 14.25
N ASN A 185 -3.55 -10.00 15.23
CA ASN A 185 -4.48 -8.90 14.95
C ASN A 185 -3.81 -7.75 14.18
N THR A 186 -2.53 -7.46 14.46
CA THR A 186 -1.77 -6.45 13.71
C THR A 186 -1.55 -6.88 12.25
N ILE A 187 -1.27 -8.16 12.00
CA ILE A 187 -1.19 -8.74 10.65
C ILE A 187 -2.52 -8.61 9.92
N GLN A 188 -3.63 -9.00 10.56
CA GLN A 188 -4.96 -8.89 9.97
C GLN A 188 -5.39 -7.44 9.71
N LEU A 189 -5.00 -6.52 10.58
CA LEU A 189 -5.22 -5.08 10.38
C LEU A 189 -4.40 -4.57 9.20
N ALA A 190 -3.14 -4.98 9.07
CA ALA A 190 -2.27 -4.62 7.95
C ALA A 190 -2.84 -5.13 6.62
N VAL A 191 -3.33 -6.39 6.57
CA VAL A 191 -4.04 -6.95 5.40
C VAL A 191 -5.27 -6.10 5.07
N SER A 192 -6.12 -5.82 6.06
CA SER A 192 -7.37 -5.06 5.87
C SER A 192 -7.08 -3.64 5.36
N CYS A 193 -6.17 -2.91 6.01
CA CYS A 193 -5.72 -1.59 5.58
C CYS A 193 -5.17 -1.63 4.16
N ARG A 194 -4.38 -2.66 3.85
CA ARG A 194 -3.74 -2.76 2.55
C ARG A 194 -4.74 -3.03 1.43
N LEU A 195 -5.62 -4.01 1.60
CA LEU A 195 -6.64 -4.36 0.62
C LEU A 195 -7.69 -3.26 0.46
N LEU A 196 -8.02 -2.53 1.54
CA LEU A 196 -8.89 -1.35 1.47
C LEU A 196 -8.28 -0.24 0.62
N ARG A 197 -6.98 0.03 0.81
CA ARG A 197 -6.28 1.13 0.16
C ARG A 197 -5.88 0.83 -1.29
N GLU A 198 -5.77 -0.45 -1.70
CA GLU A 198 -5.15 -0.82 -2.98
C GLU A 198 -5.98 -1.49 -4.09
N CYS A 199 -7.31 -1.31 -4.11
CA CYS A 199 -8.07 -1.52 -5.35
C CYS A 199 -7.71 -0.64 -6.60
N PRO A 200 -6.90 0.44 -6.54
CA PRO A 200 -6.53 1.20 -7.76
C PRO A 200 -5.15 0.88 -8.39
N PHE A 201 -4.15 0.38 -7.65
CA PHE A 201 -2.75 0.44 -8.12
C PHE A 201 -2.31 -0.79 -8.95
N ARG A 202 -2.90 -1.97 -8.75
CA ARG A 202 -2.66 -3.14 -9.64
C ARG A 202 -3.26 -2.97 -11.04
N ARG A 203 -4.32 -2.15 -11.17
CA ARG A 203 -5.04 -1.89 -12.43
C ARG A 203 -4.30 -0.95 -13.39
N GLN A 204 -3.20 -0.35 -12.94
CA GLN A 204 -2.41 0.60 -13.73
C GLN A 204 -1.13 0.00 -14.32
N ARG A 205 -0.84 -1.31 -14.11
CA ARG A 205 0.32 -1.96 -14.75
C ARG A 205 0.30 -1.90 -16.28
N THR A 206 -0.85 -1.67 -16.91
CA THR A 206 -0.98 -1.56 -18.36
C THR A 206 -1.31 -0.16 -18.88
N SER A 207 -1.69 0.81 -18.03
CA SER A 207 -2.13 2.14 -18.51
C SER A 207 -1.19 3.30 -18.17
N TRP A 208 -0.18 3.10 -17.32
CA TRP A 208 0.77 4.16 -16.90
C TRP A 208 2.21 3.91 -17.34
N MET A 209 2.41 3.12 -18.39
CA MET A 209 3.53 3.44 -19.26
C MET A 209 3.20 4.79 -19.89
N PRO A 210 4.09 5.80 -19.83
CA PRO A 210 4.02 6.89 -20.78
C PRO A 210 3.95 6.19 -22.14
N ARG A 211 2.89 6.43 -22.93
CA ARG A 211 2.99 6.15 -24.36
C ARG A 211 4.21 6.95 -24.77
N GLY A 212 5.33 6.25 -24.94
CA GLY A 212 6.60 6.85 -25.28
C GLY A 212 6.26 7.81 -26.38
N SER A 213 6.56 9.09 -26.14
CA SER A 213 6.41 10.12 -27.12
C SER A 213 7.25 9.67 -28.31
N SER A 214 6.63 8.98 -29.26
CA SER A 214 7.11 8.96 -30.62
C SER A 214 6.93 10.40 -31.07
N ARG A 215 7.87 11.25 -30.69
CA ARG A 215 8.24 12.37 -31.52
C ARG A 215 8.62 11.69 -32.83
N ARG A 216 7.65 11.62 -33.75
CA ARG A 216 7.97 11.45 -35.15
C ARG A 216 8.79 12.70 -35.44
N ASP A 217 10.08 12.50 -35.67
CA ASP A 217 10.90 13.53 -36.29
C ASP A 217 10.11 14.04 -37.51
N PRO A 218 9.85 15.35 -37.62
CA PRO A 218 9.38 15.89 -38.88
C PRO A 218 10.56 15.81 -39.85
N GLY A 219 10.65 14.67 -40.55
CA GLY A 219 11.54 14.51 -41.69
C GLY A 219 11.31 15.64 -42.69
N PRO A 220 12.36 16.11 -43.39
CA PRO A 220 12.28 17.34 -44.14
C PRO A 220 11.56 17.13 -45.48
N ARG A 221 10.99 18.25 -45.98
CA ARG A 221 10.52 18.56 -47.35
C ARG A 221 9.01 18.35 -47.56
N ARG A 222 8.30 19.17 -48.35
CA ARG A 222 8.67 19.97 -49.52
C ARG A 222 7.89 21.30 -49.57
N LYS A 223 8.52 22.34 -50.12
CA LYS A 223 7.85 23.60 -50.48
C LYS A 223 6.77 23.30 -51.54
N THR A 224 5.50 23.56 -51.22
CA THR A 224 4.42 23.62 -52.20
C THR A 224 4.48 24.94 -52.96
N PRO A 225 4.19 24.96 -54.28
CA PRO A 225 4.15 26.20 -55.03
C PRO A 225 2.90 27.00 -54.63
N ARG A 226 3.14 28.31 -54.44
CA ARG A 226 2.19 29.34 -54.04
C ARG A 226 1.18 29.56 -55.17
N PHE A 227 0.00 28.94 -55.09
CA PHE A 227 -1.13 29.30 -55.95
C PHE A 227 -1.65 30.68 -55.52
N GLN A 228 -1.42 31.69 -56.36
CA GLN A 228 -2.03 33.01 -56.20
C GLN A 228 -3.50 32.92 -56.63
N ALA A 229 -4.41 32.86 -55.66
CA ALA A 229 -5.83 33.09 -55.91
C ALA A 229 -6.09 34.61 -55.93
N ARG A 230 -6.41 35.12 -57.13
CA ARG A 230 -6.88 36.48 -57.37
C ARG A 230 -8.18 36.73 -56.59
N ARG A 231 -8.26 37.87 -55.90
CA ARG A 231 -9.51 38.42 -55.37
C ARG A 231 -10.39 38.92 -56.52
N PRO A 232 -11.72 38.73 -56.45
CA PRO A 232 -12.66 39.67 -57.03
C PRO A 232 -13.34 40.50 -55.92
N SER A 233 -13.37 41.79 -56.18
CA SER A 233 -14.11 42.85 -55.49
C SER A 233 -15.58 42.90 -55.93
N GLY A 234 -16.45 43.40 -55.04
CA GLY A 234 -17.83 43.85 -55.34
C GLY A 234 -18.87 43.08 -54.52
N SER A 235 -19.50 43.61 -53.46
CA SER A 235 -20.41 44.76 -53.31
C SER A 235 -21.89 44.33 -53.26
N VAL A 236 -22.49 44.51 -52.07
CA VAL A 236 -23.88 44.94 -51.78
C VAL A 236 -25.02 43.97 -52.13
N SER A 237 -25.79 43.51 -51.12
CA SER A 237 -27.13 44.06 -50.81
C SER A 237 -27.85 43.30 -49.69
N ASN A 238 -28.54 44.06 -48.85
CA ASN A 238 -29.42 43.66 -47.75
C ASN A 238 -30.53 42.69 -48.14
N GLY A 239 -30.87 41.77 -47.23
CA GLY A 239 -32.10 40.99 -47.28
C GLY A 239 -32.46 40.46 -45.89
N ARG A 240 -33.38 41.17 -45.21
CA ARG A 240 -34.08 40.69 -44.00
C ARG A 240 -34.91 39.45 -44.35
N CYS A 241 -34.94 38.44 -43.47
CA CYS A 241 -36.07 37.52 -43.37
C CYS A 241 -36.18 36.92 -41.94
N SER A 242 -37.01 37.60 -41.15
CA SER A 242 -38.15 37.08 -40.38
C SER A 242 -38.14 35.61 -39.90
N VAL A 243 -38.21 35.47 -38.58
CA VAL A 243 -38.57 34.28 -37.80
C VAL A 243 -40.06 33.93 -38.00
N PRO A 244 -40.44 32.64 -37.98
CA PRO A 244 -41.75 32.26 -37.43
C PRO A 244 -41.62 31.29 -36.24
N ARG A 245 -42.38 31.63 -35.19
CA ARG A 245 -42.75 30.76 -34.07
C ARG A 245 -43.81 29.75 -34.53
N GLY A 246 -43.80 28.56 -33.94
CA GLY A 246 -44.91 27.59 -34.03
C GLY A 246 -44.50 26.26 -33.37
N THR A 247 -44.83 26.05 -32.08
CA THR A 247 -46.03 25.36 -31.54
C THR A 247 -45.86 23.84 -31.40
N CYS A 248 -45.93 23.39 -30.14
CA CYS A 248 -46.09 22.00 -29.71
C CYS A 248 -47.44 21.42 -30.17
N PRO A 249 -47.57 20.09 -30.18
CA PRO A 249 -48.72 19.52 -29.48
C PRO A 249 -48.41 18.27 -28.64
N ARG A 250 -49.14 18.21 -27.53
CA ARG A 250 -49.63 17.12 -26.67
C ARG A 250 -48.94 15.75 -26.69
#